data_AF-C4ZCU0-F1
#
_entry.id   AF-C4ZCU0-F1
#
_cell.length_a   1.000
_cell.length_b   1.000
_cell.length_c   1.000
_cell.angle_alpha   90.00
_cell.angle_beta   90.00
_cell.angle_gamma   90.00
#
_symmetry.space_group_name_H-M   'P 1'
#
loop_
_entity.id
_entity.type
_entity.pdbx_description
1 polymer ?
#
loop_
_entity_poly.entity_id
_entity_poly.type
_entity_poly.pdbx_seq_one_letter_code
_entity_poly.pdbx_strand_id
1 'polypeptide(L)'
;MSKGLQIRNSTVDFLVFTRDAGEDGIEVRVQNGDVWLTQKAISRLFDVDRSVITKHLSNIFKEGELDENSVCAKFAQTADDGKTYNYKFYSLAAIIAVGYRINSERAMQFRTWATKVLDTFTKQGYVLDKSRLINGQIFDEDYFEHLIAEIQEIRASERRFYQKITDIYATAVDYDKNSQVTREFYATVQNKMHYAVHGNTAAEVIVARADHNKEHMGLKSWKNAPDGKIVKTDVSIAKNYLEKEELAELNEIVTMYLDYATRQARRHIPMTMEDWKTKLDAFLRFNDADVLQDKGKVTAAIAKEFAESEFEKYRIIQDSLYESDFDKLMNDMEKNDS
;
A
#
# COMPACT_ATOMS: atom_id res chain seq x y z
N MET A 1 21.42 7.51 -1.61
CA MET A 1 20.91 6.18 -1.26
C MET A 1 20.06 5.71 -2.43
N SER A 2 20.40 4.57 -3.05
CA SER A 2 19.63 4.00 -4.16
C SER A 2 18.25 3.62 -3.65
N LYS A 3 17.19 4.31 -4.11
CA LYS A 3 15.83 3.78 -3.96
C LYS A 3 15.83 2.39 -4.59
N GLY A 4 15.57 1.36 -3.77
CA GLY A 4 15.42 -0.01 -4.22
C GLY A 4 14.42 -0.05 -5.38
N LEU A 5 14.69 -0.92 -6.35
CA LEU A 5 13.89 -1.05 -7.56
C LEU A 5 12.51 -1.60 -7.18
N GLN A 6 11.53 -0.75 -6.86
CA GLN A 6 10.16 -1.19 -6.59
C GLN A 6 9.51 -1.62 -7.92
N ILE A 7 9.57 -2.92 -8.21
CA ILE A 7 8.91 -3.49 -9.39
C ILE A 7 7.42 -3.64 -9.09
N ARG A 8 6.58 -2.82 -9.73
CA ARG A 8 5.12 -2.96 -9.65
C ARG A 8 4.65 -4.24 -10.35
N ASN A 9 3.57 -4.84 -9.84
CA ASN A 9 2.94 -6.05 -10.39
C ASN A 9 2.66 -5.96 -11.92
N SER A 10 2.23 -4.78 -12.39
CA SER A 10 2.00 -4.49 -13.82
C SER A 10 3.26 -4.60 -14.71
N THR A 11 4.44 -4.28 -14.16
CA THR A 11 5.74 -4.33 -14.84
C THR A 11 6.13 -5.79 -15.12
N VAL A 12 5.86 -6.68 -14.16
CA VAL A 12 6.14 -8.12 -14.26
C VAL A 12 5.22 -8.82 -15.26
N ASP A 13 3.93 -8.48 -15.27
CA ASP A 13 2.99 -9.03 -16.26
C ASP A 13 3.35 -8.59 -17.68
N PHE A 14 3.76 -7.34 -17.86
CA PHE A 14 4.21 -6.84 -19.15
C PHE A 14 5.49 -7.54 -19.64
N LEU A 15 6.48 -7.74 -18.76
CA LEU A 15 7.71 -8.49 -19.09
C LEU A 15 7.40 -9.92 -19.56
N VAL A 16 6.39 -10.58 -18.98
CA VAL A 16 5.97 -11.91 -19.44
C VAL A 16 5.31 -11.85 -20.80
N PHE A 17 4.44 -10.89 -21.06
CA PHE A 17 3.88 -10.70 -22.39
C PHE A 17 4.99 -10.52 -23.44
N THR A 18 6.05 -9.77 -23.13
CA THR A 18 7.21 -9.61 -24.04
C THR A 18 7.98 -10.91 -24.26
N ARG A 19 8.08 -11.79 -23.25
CA ARG A 19 8.78 -13.09 -23.36
C ARG A 19 7.96 -14.12 -24.13
N ASP A 20 6.65 -14.20 -23.87
CA ASP A 20 5.72 -15.11 -24.55
C ASP A 20 5.47 -14.69 -26.01
N ALA A 21 5.83 -13.45 -26.38
CA ALA A 21 5.89 -13.00 -27.76
C ALA A 21 6.99 -13.70 -28.61
N GLY A 22 7.83 -14.54 -28.00
CA GLY A 22 8.59 -15.57 -28.72
C GLY A 22 9.79 -15.09 -29.53
N GLU A 23 10.28 -13.87 -29.33
CA GLU A 23 11.54 -13.43 -29.92
C GLU A 23 12.63 -13.35 -28.86
N ASP A 24 13.69 -14.13 -29.05
CA ASP A 24 15.00 -13.84 -28.48
C ASP A 24 15.39 -12.40 -28.91
N GLY A 25 15.22 -11.40 -28.02
CA GLY A 25 15.79 -10.07 -28.22
C GLY A 25 14.85 -8.85 -28.19
N ILE A 26 13.71 -8.88 -27.50
CA ILE A 26 13.08 -7.62 -27.03
C ILE A 26 13.81 -7.18 -25.76
N GLU A 27 14.72 -6.23 -25.90
CA GLU A 27 15.42 -5.64 -24.76
C GLU A 27 14.48 -4.71 -23.99
N VAL A 28 14.17 -5.10 -22.75
CA VAL A 28 13.30 -4.35 -21.85
C VAL A 28 14.13 -3.69 -20.77
N ARG A 29 14.00 -2.38 -20.62
CA ARG A 29 14.66 -1.63 -19.55
C ARG A 29 13.65 -1.39 -18.43
N VAL A 30 14.01 -1.74 -17.19
CA VAL A 30 13.24 -1.41 -15.99
C VAL A 30 13.98 -0.32 -15.23
N GLN A 31 13.35 0.84 -15.06
CA GLN A 31 13.95 1.96 -14.35
C GLN A 31 12.87 2.79 -13.64
N ASN A 32 13.15 3.17 -12.39
CA ASN A 32 12.23 3.91 -11.52
C ASN A 32 10.84 3.25 -11.37
N GLY A 33 10.81 1.91 -11.37
CA GLY A 33 9.56 1.13 -11.23
C GLY A 33 8.71 1.02 -12.50
N ASP A 34 9.17 1.58 -13.63
CA ASP A 34 8.45 1.57 -14.90
C ASP A 34 9.22 0.78 -15.98
N VAL A 35 8.47 0.33 -16.99
CA VAL A 35 9.01 -0.38 -18.17
C VAL A 35 9.29 0.61 -19.28
N TRP A 36 10.45 0.45 -19.91
CA TRP A 36 10.90 1.30 -21.01
C TRP A 36 11.31 0.46 -22.21
N LEU A 37 10.77 0.80 -23.39
CA LEU A 37 11.14 0.18 -24.67
C LEU A 37 11.57 1.21 -25.70
N THR A 38 12.51 0.84 -26.57
CA THR A 38 12.81 1.62 -27.77
C THR A 38 11.71 1.42 -28.82
N GLN A 39 11.59 2.32 -29.81
CA GLN A 39 10.66 2.14 -30.94
C GLN A 39 10.89 0.81 -31.68
N LYS A 40 12.15 0.36 -31.77
CA LYS A 40 12.52 -0.91 -32.39
C LYS A 40 11.96 -2.09 -31.59
N ALA A 41 12.06 -2.03 -30.26
CA ALA A 41 11.49 -3.04 -29.37
C ALA A 41 9.95 -3.05 -29.43
N ILE A 42 9.31 -1.89 -29.47
CA ILE A 42 7.84 -1.78 -29.63
C ILE A 42 7.37 -2.34 -30.98
N SER A 43 8.14 -2.06 -32.05
CA SER A 43 7.90 -2.58 -33.40
C SER A 43 7.92 -4.11 -33.43
N ARG A 44 8.90 -4.74 -32.77
CA ARG A 44 8.96 -6.20 -32.59
C ARG A 44 7.82 -6.73 -31.74
N LEU A 45 7.55 -6.08 -30.61
CA LEU A 45 6.50 -6.48 -29.67
C LEU A 45 5.12 -6.60 -30.35
N PHE A 46 4.79 -5.64 -31.21
CA PHE A 46 3.52 -5.60 -31.90
C PHE A 46 3.57 -6.12 -33.34
N ASP A 47 4.70 -6.68 -33.78
CA ASP A 47 4.90 -7.21 -35.14
C ASP A 47 4.44 -6.23 -36.24
N VAL A 48 4.97 -5.02 -36.20
CA VAL A 48 4.72 -3.96 -37.19
C VAL A 48 5.98 -3.17 -37.50
N ASP A 49 6.00 -2.48 -38.64
CA ASP A 49 7.11 -1.62 -39.01
C ASP A 49 7.35 -0.49 -38.01
N ARG A 50 8.63 -0.15 -37.78
CA ARG A 50 9.04 0.98 -36.92
C ARG A 50 8.41 2.32 -37.35
N SER A 51 8.16 2.51 -38.64
CA SER A 51 7.50 3.72 -39.17
C SER A 51 6.06 3.86 -38.64
N VAL A 52 5.35 2.74 -38.44
CA VAL A 52 4.00 2.70 -37.86
C VAL A 52 4.04 3.15 -36.40
N ILE A 53 5.02 2.65 -35.62
CA ILE A 53 5.23 3.10 -34.23
C ILE A 53 5.48 4.60 -34.17
N THR A 54 6.35 5.12 -35.05
CA THR A 54 6.68 6.55 -35.11
C THR A 54 5.44 7.39 -35.42
N LYS A 55 4.60 6.93 -36.35
CA LYS A 55 3.34 7.60 -36.69
C LYS A 55 2.38 7.65 -35.50
N HIS A 56 2.18 6.51 -34.80
CA HIS A 56 1.27 6.47 -33.65
C HIS A 56 1.77 7.34 -32.49
N LEU A 57 3.06 7.29 -32.16
CA LEU A 57 3.64 8.16 -31.13
C LEU A 57 3.47 9.65 -31.48
N SER A 58 3.73 10.03 -32.74
CA SER A 58 3.52 11.42 -33.17
C SER A 58 2.07 11.85 -33.02
N ASN A 59 1.10 10.98 -33.33
CA ASN A 59 -0.32 11.30 -33.20
C ASN A 59 -0.73 11.40 -31.73
N ILE A 60 -0.28 10.47 -30.87
CA ILE A 60 -0.51 10.49 -29.42
C ILE A 60 -0.12 11.85 -28.82
N PHE A 61 1.08 12.34 -29.15
CA PHE A 61 1.57 13.60 -28.61
C PHE A 61 0.85 14.82 -29.21
N LYS A 62 0.50 14.78 -30.51
CA LYS A 62 -0.27 15.85 -31.16
C LYS A 62 -1.70 15.96 -30.64
N GLU A 63 -2.32 14.83 -30.31
CA GLU A 63 -3.67 14.75 -29.75
C GLU A 63 -3.70 15.13 -28.25
N GLY A 64 -2.54 15.24 -27.61
CA GLY A 64 -2.43 15.57 -26.19
C GLY A 64 -2.83 14.43 -25.26
N GLU A 65 -2.90 13.18 -25.75
CA GLU A 65 -3.19 12.02 -24.90
C GLU A 65 -2.07 11.75 -23.90
N LEU A 66 -0.82 11.96 -24.33
CA LEU A 66 0.38 11.89 -23.49
C LEU A 66 1.29 13.07 -23.79
N ASP A 67 1.98 13.57 -22.78
CA ASP A 67 3.08 14.52 -22.94
C ASP A 67 4.39 13.80 -23.25
N GLU A 68 5.05 14.14 -24.37
CA GLU A 68 6.30 13.48 -24.79
C GLU A 68 7.39 13.59 -23.73
N ASN A 69 7.49 14.71 -23.00
CA ASN A 69 8.53 14.91 -21.99
C ASN A 69 8.33 14.00 -20.77
N SER A 70 7.09 13.60 -20.49
CA SER A 70 6.72 12.73 -19.38
C SER A 70 6.92 11.24 -19.70
N VAL A 71 6.78 10.84 -20.96
CA VAL A 71 6.79 9.41 -21.37
C VAL A 71 7.95 9.03 -22.30
N CYS A 72 8.83 9.97 -22.65
CA CYS A 72 10.02 9.73 -23.46
C CYS A 72 11.29 10.17 -22.73
N ALA A 73 12.26 9.25 -22.64
CA ALA A 73 13.57 9.53 -22.06
C ALA A 73 14.68 9.08 -23.00
N LYS A 74 15.82 9.78 -22.97
CA LYS A 74 17.04 9.34 -23.65
C LYS A 74 17.91 8.57 -22.68
N PHE A 75 18.20 7.32 -23.01
CA PHE A 75 19.15 6.51 -22.25
C PHE A 75 20.39 6.22 -23.09
N ALA A 76 21.55 6.34 -22.45
CA ALA A 76 22.82 5.92 -23.02
C ALA A 76 22.87 4.39 -23.07
N GLN A 77 23.21 3.84 -24.23
CA GLN A 77 23.41 2.41 -24.45
C GLN A 77 24.65 2.21 -25.31
N THR A 78 25.55 1.34 -24.85
CA THR A 78 26.73 0.94 -25.61
C THR A 78 26.32 -0.14 -26.60
N ALA A 79 26.49 0.12 -27.88
CA ALA A 79 26.22 -0.85 -28.93
C ALA A 79 27.38 -1.85 -29.08
N ASP A 80 27.15 -2.92 -29.84
CA ASP A 80 28.13 -4.00 -30.09
C ASP A 80 29.44 -3.50 -30.74
N ASP A 81 29.42 -2.29 -31.31
CA ASP A 81 30.59 -1.59 -31.87
C ASP A 81 31.45 -0.85 -30.82
N GLY A 82 31.10 -0.97 -29.53
CA GLY A 82 31.78 -0.32 -28.40
C GLY A 82 31.47 1.17 -28.25
N LYS A 83 30.59 1.75 -29.07
CA LYS A 83 30.21 3.17 -29.00
C LYS A 83 28.91 3.35 -28.22
N THR A 84 28.86 4.40 -27.41
CA THR A 84 27.66 4.77 -26.65
C THR A 84 26.76 5.68 -27.47
N TYR A 85 25.53 5.25 -27.71
CA TYR A 85 24.48 6.02 -28.37
C TYR A 85 23.37 6.37 -27.38
N ASN A 86 22.76 7.54 -27.56
CA ASN A 86 21.58 7.94 -26.79
C ASN A 86 20.31 7.54 -27.54
N TYR A 87 19.68 6.46 -27.13
CA TYR A 87 18.42 6.01 -27.72
C TYR A 87 17.23 6.63 -26.98
N LYS A 88 16.17 6.95 -27.74
CA LYS A 88 14.86 7.29 -27.17
C LYS A 88 14.16 6.01 -26.71
N PHE A 89 13.76 6.01 -25.46
CA PHE A 89 12.89 5.00 -24.87
C PHE A 89 11.54 5.63 -24.52
N TYR A 90 10.53 4.77 -24.48
CA TYR A 90 9.14 5.12 -24.24
C TYR A 90 8.61 4.28 -23.08
N SER A 91 7.91 4.92 -22.15
CA SER A 91 7.40 4.29 -20.94
C SER A 91 6.25 3.31 -21.21
N LEU A 92 5.83 2.56 -20.19
CA LEU A 92 4.71 1.63 -20.27
C LEU A 92 3.42 2.31 -20.76
N ALA A 93 3.17 3.55 -20.34
CA ALA A 93 2.02 4.33 -20.78
C ALA A 93 2.02 4.55 -22.31
N ALA A 94 3.16 4.94 -22.88
CA ALA A 94 3.31 5.10 -24.32
C ALA A 94 3.19 3.77 -25.07
N ILE A 95 3.74 2.69 -24.51
CA ILE A 95 3.64 1.34 -25.10
C ILE A 95 2.19 0.87 -25.15
N ILE A 96 1.43 1.05 -24.06
CA ILE A 96 0.01 0.75 -23.98
C ILE A 96 -0.76 1.56 -25.04
N ALA A 97 -0.58 2.89 -25.06
CA ALA A 97 -1.26 3.78 -26.00
C ALA A 97 -1.04 3.39 -27.47
N VAL A 98 0.18 2.98 -27.80
CA VAL A 98 0.53 2.48 -29.14
C VAL A 98 -0.13 1.11 -29.41
N GLY A 99 -0.07 0.16 -28.46
CA GLY A 99 -0.67 -1.17 -28.61
C GLY A 99 -2.19 -1.15 -28.83
N TYR A 100 -2.89 -0.15 -28.30
CA TYR A 100 -4.32 0.04 -28.55
C TYR A 100 -4.64 0.61 -29.95
N ARG A 101 -3.70 1.31 -30.58
CA ARG A 101 -3.88 1.91 -31.93
C ARG A 101 -3.43 0.99 -33.07
N ILE A 102 -2.60 -0.01 -32.79
CA ILE A 102 -2.07 -0.92 -33.80
C ILE A 102 -3.07 -2.02 -34.17
N ASN A 103 -3.17 -2.32 -35.45
CA ASN A 103 -3.97 -3.43 -35.96
C ASN A 103 -3.08 -4.60 -36.43
N SER A 104 -2.55 -5.37 -35.48
CA SER A 104 -1.78 -6.60 -35.73
C SER A 104 -2.27 -7.73 -34.83
N GLU A 105 -1.90 -8.98 -35.14
CA GLU A 105 -2.24 -10.13 -34.30
C GLU A 105 -1.67 -9.99 -32.88
N ARG A 106 -0.41 -9.56 -32.75
CA ARG A 106 0.22 -9.30 -31.46
C ARG A 106 -0.47 -8.17 -30.69
N ALA A 107 -0.88 -7.10 -31.36
CA ALA A 107 -1.65 -6.03 -30.72
C ALA A 107 -3.05 -6.50 -30.29
N MET A 108 -3.70 -7.40 -31.03
CA MET A 108 -4.97 -8.03 -30.61
C MET A 108 -4.77 -8.92 -29.37
N GLN A 109 -3.69 -9.70 -29.31
CA GLN A 109 -3.33 -10.51 -28.15
C GLN A 109 -3.07 -9.62 -26.93
N PHE A 110 -2.30 -8.53 -27.11
CA PHE A 110 -2.05 -7.53 -26.08
C PHE A 110 -3.34 -6.93 -25.52
N ARG A 111 -4.26 -6.48 -26.40
CA ARG A 111 -5.55 -5.94 -25.96
C ARG A 111 -6.41 -6.96 -25.26
N THR A 112 -6.40 -8.22 -25.70
CA THR A 112 -7.11 -9.32 -25.03
C THR A 112 -6.57 -9.52 -23.62
N TRP A 113 -5.25 -9.57 -23.48
CA TRP A 113 -4.58 -9.66 -22.18
C TRP A 113 -4.91 -8.46 -21.29
N ALA A 114 -4.74 -7.23 -21.78
CA ALA A 114 -5.01 -6.01 -21.02
C ALA A 114 -6.48 -5.92 -20.58
N THR A 115 -7.41 -6.32 -21.44
CA THR A 115 -8.85 -6.37 -21.11
C THR A 115 -9.12 -7.39 -20.00
N LYS A 116 -8.45 -8.54 -20.00
CA LYS A 116 -8.57 -9.54 -18.93
C LYS A 116 -8.04 -9.02 -17.60
N VAL A 117 -6.92 -8.30 -17.62
CA VAL A 117 -6.34 -7.64 -16.43
C VAL A 117 -7.35 -6.62 -15.87
N LEU A 118 -7.88 -5.73 -16.72
CA LEU A 118 -8.86 -4.72 -16.32
C LEU A 118 -10.18 -5.34 -15.81
N ASP A 119 -10.70 -6.38 -16.46
CA ASP A 119 -11.90 -7.10 -16.03
C ASP A 119 -11.69 -7.77 -14.66
N THR A 120 -10.55 -8.43 -14.47
CA THR A 120 -10.18 -9.07 -13.20
C THR A 120 -10.08 -8.02 -12.10
N PHE A 121 -9.36 -6.92 -12.36
CA PHE A 121 -9.23 -5.82 -11.42
C PHE A 121 -10.59 -5.19 -11.07
N THR A 122 -11.45 -4.97 -12.07
CA THR A 122 -12.78 -4.37 -11.86
C THR A 122 -13.68 -5.27 -11.01
N LYS A 123 -13.58 -6.60 -11.18
CA LYS A 123 -14.41 -7.57 -10.43
C LYS A 123 -13.87 -7.87 -9.04
N GLN A 124 -12.56 -7.97 -8.88
CA GLN A 124 -11.91 -8.47 -7.64
C GLN A 124 -11.24 -7.37 -6.81
N GLY A 125 -10.95 -6.21 -7.42
CA GLY A 125 -10.17 -5.13 -6.83
C GLY A 125 -8.66 -5.35 -6.84
N TYR A 126 -8.16 -6.47 -7.37
CA TYR A 126 -6.74 -6.80 -7.46
C TYR A 126 -6.45 -7.75 -8.62
N VAL A 127 -5.19 -7.83 -9.05
CA VAL A 127 -4.68 -8.82 -10.02
C VAL A 127 -3.40 -9.44 -9.46
N LEU A 128 -3.32 -10.77 -9.41
CA LEU A 128 -2.16 -11.50 -8.90
C LEU A 128 -1.87 -12.70 -9.81
N ASP A 129 -0.64 -12.81 -10.31
CA ASP A 129 -0.18 -14.05 -10.96
C ASP A 129 0.28 -15.06 -9.91
N LYS A 130 -0.67 -15.84 -9.40
CA LYS A 130 -0.41 -16.88 -8.39
C LYS A 130 0.63 -17.90 -8.82
N SER A 131 0.61 -18.32 -10.09
CA SER A 131 1.52 -19.35 -10.58
C SER A 131 2.97 -18.88 -10.53
N ARG A 132 3.24 -17.62 -10.89
CA ARG A 132 4.59 -17.05 -10.79
C ARG A 132 4.99 -16.73 -9.35
N LEU A 133 4.04 -16.30 -8.52
CA LEU A 133 4.29 -16.11 -7.08
C LEU A 133 4.70 -17.42 -6.39
N ILE A 134 4.11 -18.55 -6.79
CA ILE A 134 4.45 -19.87 -6.21
C ILE A 134 5.80 -20.38 -6.74
N ASN A 135 6.12 -20.11 -8.01
CA ASN A 135 7.26 -20.74 -8.69
C ASN A 135 8.52 -19.86 -8.79
N GLY A 136 8.52 -18.63 -8.23
CA GLY A 136 9.71 -17.79 -8.08
C GLY A 136 10.37 -17.29 -9.37
N GLN A 137 9.64 -17.25 -10.49
CA GLN A 137 10.28 -17.05 -11.81
C GLN A 137 10.68 -15.60 -12.14
N ILE A 138 10.12 -14.58 -11.47
CA ILE A 138 10.29 -13.16 -11.84
C ILE A 138 10.29 -12.18 -10.64
N PHE A 139 9.75 -12.59 -9.49
CA PHE A 139 9.66 -11.74 -8.31
C PHE A 139 10.88 -11.95 -7.41
N ASP A 140 11.51 -10.86 -6.96
CA ASP A 140 12.56 -10.90 -5.95
C ASP A 140 11.96 -11.02 -4.54
N GLU A 141 12.81 -11.30 -3.55
CA GLU A 141 12.42 -11.44 -2.14
C GLU A 141 11.75 -10.15 -1.62
N ASP A 142 12.30 -8.99 -2.00
CA ASP A 142 11.77 -7.66 -1.70
C ASP A 142 10.31 -7.48 -2.14
N TYR A 143 9.93 -7.96 -3.34
CA TYR A 143 8.55 -7.92 -3.81
C TYR A 143 7.61 -8.73 -2.92
N PHE A 144 8.01 -9.93 -2.50
CA PHE A 144 7.19 -10.77 -1.64
C PHE A 144 7.02 -10.17 -0.25
N GLU A 145 8.11 -9.69 0.34
CA GLU A 145 8.07 -9.01 1.63
C GLU A 145 7.15 -7.78 1.60
N HIS A 146 7.23 -6.99 0.52
CA HIS A 146 6.37 -5.83 0.34
C HIS A 146 4.88 -6.21 0.21
N LEU A 147 4.56 -7.20 -0.62
CA LEU A 147 3.18 -7.67 -0.78
C LEU A 147 2.61 -8.26 0.53
N ILE A 148 3.43 -9.00 1.28
CA ILE A 148 3.04 -9.50 2.60
C ILE A 148 2.79 -8.33 3.55
N ALA A 149 3.66 -7.33 3.58
CA ALA A 149 3.50 -6.13 4.42
C ALA A 149 2.22 -5.36 4.07
N GLU A 150 1.91 -5.16 2.78
CA GLU A 150 0.64 -4.54 2.36
C GLU A 150 -0.58 -5.36 2.80
N ILE A 151 -0.54 -6.69 2.62
CA ILE A 151 -1.64 -7.58 3.06
C ILE A 151 -1.79 -7.55 4.58
N GLN A 152 -0.68 -7.57 5.32
CA GLN A 152 -0.66 -7.45 6.77
C GLN A 152 -1.24 -6.11 7.22
N GLU A 153 -0.87 -5.01 6.57
CA GLU A 153 -1.43 -3.69 6.86
C GLU A 153 -2.93 -3.63 6.57
N ILE A 154 -3.39 -4.18 5.45
CA ILE A 154 -4.82 -4.28 5.10
C ILE A 154 -5.56 -5.13 6.14
N ARG A 155 -5.00 -6.26 6.57
CA ARG A 155 -5.55 -7.13 7.62
C ARG A 155 -5.59 -6.41 8.97
N ALA A 156 -4.55 -5.65 9.27
CA ALA A 156 -4.37 -4.86 10.48
C ALA A 156 -5.00 -3.45 10.36
N SER A 157 -5.88 -3.23 9.38
CA SER A 157 -6.85 -2.14 9.47
C SER A 157 -7.64 -2.36 10.76
N GLU A 158 -7.30 -1.58 11.81
CA GLU A 158 -7.71 -1.81 13.21
C GLU A 158 -9.19 -2.17 13.31
N ARG A 159 -10.04 -1.44 12.59
CA ARG A 159 -11.49 -1.67 12.57
C ARG A 159 -11.87 -3.08 12.09
N ARG A 160 -11.33 -3.53 10.96
CA ARG A 160 -11.67 -4.86 10.40
C ARG A 160 -11.08 -5.99 11.24
N PHE A 161 -9.92 -5.75 11.84
CA PHE A 161 -9.26 -6.71 12.71
C PHE A 161 -10.06 -6.99 13.98
N TYR A 162 -10.38 -5.95 14.76
CA TYR A 162 -11.11 -6.15 16.01
C TYR A 162 -12.50 -6.73 15.74
N GLN A 163 -13.15 -6.33 14.64
CA GLN A 163 -14.39 -6.98 14.17
C GLN A 163 -14.23 -8.49 14.00
N LYS A 164 -13.17 -8.96 13.32
CA LYS A 164 -12.93 -10.40 13.16
C LYS A 164 -12.67 -11.11 14.49
N ILE A 165 -11.92 -10.52 15.42
CA ILE A 165 -11.75 -11.12 16.74
C ILE A 165 -13.10 -11.22 17.44
N THR A 166 -13.92 -10.18 17.41
CA THR A 166 -15.24 -10.20 18.03
C THR A 166 -16.17 -11.20 17.36
N ASP A 167 -16.08 -11.38 16.04
CA ASP A 167 -16.83 -12.39 15.30
C ASP A 167 -16.44 -13.82 15.73
N ILE A 168 -15.14 -14.06 15.91
CA ILE A 168 -14.63 -15.35 16.41
C ILE A 168 -15.05 -15.55 17.88
N TYR A 169 -14.93 -14.54 18.73
CA TYR A 169 -15.38 -14.59 20.12
C TYR A 169 -16.89 -14.90 20.22
N ALA A 170 -17.70 -14.36 19.31
CA ALA A 170 -19.14 -14.63 19.24
C ALA A 170 -19.48 -16.09 18.87
N THR A 171 -18.50 -16.90 18.44
CA THR A 171 -18.66 -18.35 18.25
C THR A 171 -18.57 -19.15 19.55
N ALA A 172 -18.30 -18.49 20.69
CA ALA A 172 -18.28 -19.14 22.00
C ALA A 172 -19.62 -19.83 22.31
N VAL A 173 -19.56 -21.00 22.93
CA VAL A 173 -20.74 -21.84 23.19
C VAL A 173 -21.74 -21.19 24.15
N ASP A 174 -21.25 -20.33 25.02
CA ASP A 174 -21.99 -19.58 26.03
C ASP A 174 -22.10 -18.09 25.70
N TYR A 175 -21.87 -17.70 24.44
CA TYR A 175 -21.85 -16.30 24.03
C TYR A 175 -23.13 -15.55 24.44
N ASP A 176 -22.94 -14.49 25.21
CA ASP A 176 -23.97 -13.52 25.53
C ASP A 176 -23.42 -12.10 25.32
N LYS A 177 -24.04 -11.36 24.39
CA LYS A 177 -23.70 -9.97 24.07
C LYS A 177 -23.92 -9.01 25.25
N ASN A 178 -24.78 -9.35 26.19
CA ASN A 178 -25.12 -8.54 27.34
C ASN A 178 -24.26 -8.87 28.58
N SER A 179 -23.48 -9.95 28.53
CA SER A 179 -22.66 -10.39 29.65
C SER A 179 -21.57 -9.38 29.96
N GLN A 180 -21.20 -9.32 31.24
CA GLN A 180 -20.08 -8.49 31.69
C GLN A 180 -18.76 -8.95 31.02
N VAL A 181 -18.57 -10.26 30.84
CA VAL A 181 -17.39 -10.85 30.19
C VAL A 181 -17.22 -10.33 28.77
N THR A 182 -18.30 -10.30 27.97
CA THR A 182 -18.26 -9.78 26.60
C THR A 182 -17.92 -8.29 26.56
N ARG A 183 -18.54 -7.49 27.42
CA ARG A 183 -18.26 -6.04 27.50
C ARG A 183 -16.82 -5.78 27.89
N GLU A 184 -16.28 -6.54 28.84
CA GLU A 184 -14.88 -6.44 29.25
C GLU A 184 -13.93 -6.90 28.15
N PHE A 185 -14.22 -8.02 27.49
CA PHE A 185 -13.39 -8.53 26.40
C PHE A 185 -13.32 -7.50 25.26
N TYR A 186 -14.46 -6.96 24.79
CA TYR A 186 -14.47 -5.96 23.73
C TYR A 186 -13.80 -4.65 24.14
N ALA A 187 -13.93 -4.24 25.40
CA ALA A 187 -13.26 -3.04 25.90
C ALA A 187 -11.74 -3.19 26.07
N THR A 188 -11.25 -4.41 26.30
CA THR A 188 -9.83 -4.65 26.66
C THR A 188 -9.01 -5.27 25.55
N VAL A 189 -9.61 -5.96 24.56
CA VAL A 189 -8.85 -6.65 23.50
C VAL A 189 -7.92 -5.71 22.73
N GLN A 190 -8.39 -4.51 22.38
CA GLN A 190 -7.56 -3.51 21.72
C GLN A 190 -6.43 -3.03 22.64
N ASN A 191 -6.78 -2.67 23.88
CA ASN A 191 -5.81 -2.17 24.85
C ASN A 191 -4.71 -3.20 25.16
N LYS A 192 -5.04 -4.49 25.22
CA LYS A 192 -4.06 -5.57 25.43
C LYS A 192 -3.08 -5.69 24.26
N MET A 193 -3.53 -5.55 23.01
CA MET A 193 -2.64 -5.59 21.84
C MET A 193 -1.71 -4.38 21.79
N HIS A 194 -2.22 -3.17 22.05
CA HIS A 194 -1.38 -1.97 22.13
C HIS A 194 -0.38 -2.06 23.28
N TYR A 195 -0.82 -2.52 24.46
CA TYR A 195 0.04 -2.63 25.62
C TYR A 195 1.16 -3.66 25.42
N ALA A 196 0.85 -4.77 24.76
CA ALA A 196 1.82 -5.82 24.42
C ALA A 196 2.99 -5.32 23.55
N VAL A 197 2.74 -4.31 22.70
CA VAL A 197 3.74 -3.79 21.76
C VAL A 197 4.56 -2.64 22.35
N HIS A 198 3.89 -1.70 23.02
CA HIS A 198 4.52 -0.42 23.40
C HIS A 198 4.15 0.04 24.83
N GLY A 199 3.66 -0.87 25.67
CA GLY A 199 3.42 -0.64 27.11
C GLY A 199 2.34 0.40 27.45
N ASN A 200 1.52 0.80 26.48
CA ASN A 200 0.45 1.78 26.65
C ASN A 200 -0.84 1.25 26.03
N THR A 201 -1.99 1.64 26.55
CA THR A 201 -3.28 1.46 25.86
C THR A 201 -3.40 2.42 24.67
N ALA A 202 -4.34 2.16 23.77
CA ALA A 202 -4.58 3.04 22.60
C ALA A 202 -4.86 4.49 23.02
N ALA A 203 -5.65 4.67 24.08
CA ALA A 203 -5.98 5.97 24.65
C ALA A 203 -4.76 6.67 25.28
N GLU A 204 -3.90 5.92 25.98
CA GLU A 204 -2.67 6.46 26.58
C GLU A 204 -1.66 6.90 25.53
N VAL A 205 -1.53 6.16 24.41
CA VAL A 205 -0.67 6.57 23.28
C VAL A 205 -1.10 7.93 22.73
N ILE A 206 -2.39 8.11 22.49
CA ILE A 206 -2.93 9.37 21.97
C ILE A 206 -2.59 10.52 22.93
N VAL A 207 -2.87 10.37 24.23
CA VAL A 207 -2.59 11.42 25.22
C VAL A 207 -1.09 11.70 25.36
N ALA A 208 -0.25 10.66 25.30
CA ALA A 208 1.18 10.82 25.45
C ALA A 208 1.85 11.47 24.22
N ARG A 209 1.29 11.29 23.02
CA ARG A 209 1.95 11.65 21.76
C ARG A 209 1.32 12.82 21.01
N ALA A 210 0.02 13.05 21.15
CA ALA A 210 -0.65 14.18 20.52
C ALA A 210 -0.18 15.50 21.14
N ASP A 211 0.50 16.32 20.35
CA ASP A 211 1.08 17.60 20.79
C ASP A 211 1.14 18.58 19.62
N HIS A 212 0.35 19.66 19.68
CA HIS A 212 0.29 20.68 18.63
C HIS A 212 1.61 21.42 18.37
N ASN A 213 2.61 21.29 19.23
CA ASN A 213 3.93 21.90 19.03
C ASN A 213 4.89 20.99 18.24
N LYS A 214 4.54 19.71 18.05
CA LYS A 214 5.32 18.77 17.25
C LYS A 214 4.93 18.85 15.79
N GLU A 215 5.87 18.50 14.92
CA GLU A 215 5.59 18.26 13.51
C GLU A 215 4.44 17.26 13.36
N HIS A 216 3.46 17.59 12.51
CA HIS A 216 2.26 16.79 12.29
C HIS A 216 1.50 16.42 13.59
N MET A 217 1.60 17.24 14.63
CA MET A 217 1.07 16.95 15.98
C MET A 217 1.60 15.67 16.65
N GLY A 218 2.73 15.14 16.17
CA GLY A 218 3.23 13.84 16.58
C GLY A 218 2.61 12.65 15.83
N LEU A 219 1.73 12.88 14.84
CA LEU A 219 1.27 11.83 13.94
C LEU A 219 2.41 11.36 13.03
N LYS A 220 2.48 10.05 12.80
CA LYS A 220 3.40 9.36 11.89
C LYS A 220 2.73 8.95 10.60
N SER A 221 1.41 8.79 10.61
CA SER A 221 0.59 8.51 9.44
C SER A 221 -0.79 9.14 9.60
N TRP A 222 -1.43 9.51 8.49
CA TRP A 222 -2.82 9.99 8.45
C TRP A 222 -3.38 9.79 7.05
N LYS A 223 -4.68 9.98 6.88
CA LYS A 223 -5.39 9.62 5.63
C LYS A 223 -4.79 10.25 4.37
N ASN A 224 -4.32 11.49 4.46
CA ASN A 224 -3.79 12.24 3.32
C ASN A 224 -2.26 12.41 3.39
N ALA A 225 -1.56 11.60 4.19
CA ALA A 225 -0.11 11.69 4.31
C ALA A 225 0.62 11.39 2.99
N PRO A 226 1.83 11.93 2.76
CA PRO A 226 2.51 12.92 3.59
C PRO A 226 2.12 14.38 3.27
N ASP A 227 1.52 14.63 2.10
CA ASP A 227 1.39 15.99 1.55
C ASP A 227 0.05 16.68 1.86
N GLY A 228 -0.95 15.93 2.32
CA GLY A 228 -2.28 16.44 2.60
C GLY A 228 -2.51 16.80 4.05
N LYS A 229 -3.54 17.63 4.30
CA LYS A 229 -3.89 18.09 5.65
C LYS A 229 -4.32 16.93 6.56
N ILE A 230 -3.89 17.03 7.82
CA ILE A 230 -4.45 16.25 8.93
C ILE A 230 -5.89 16.74 9.14
N VAL A 231 -6.81 15.78 9.25
CA VAL A 231 -8.21 16.08 9.60
C VAL A 231 -8.53 15.60 11.01
N LYS A 232 -9.57 16.17 11.60
CA LYS A 232 -10.00 15.87 12.97
C LYS A 232 -10.26 14.38 13.23
N THR A 233 -10.64 13.60 12.21
CA THR A 233 -10.83 12.15 12.37
C THR A 233 -9.54 11.37 12.53
N ASP A 234 -8.41 11.92 12.06
CA ASP A 234 -7.10 11.24 12.10
C ASP A 234 -6.50 11.27 13.51
N VAL A 235 -6.77 12.32 14.30
CA VAL A 235 -6.13 12.53 15.62
C VAL A 235 -6.69 11.62 16.72
N SER A 236 -7.84 10.99 16.48
CA SER A 236 -8.44 10.05 17.43
C SER A 236 -8.02 8.59 17.22
N ILE A 237 -7.12 8.32 16.27
CA ILE A 237 -6.69 6.97 15.90
C ILE A 237 -5.30 6.73 16.48
N ALA A 238 -5.17 5.79 17.42
CA ALA A 238 -3.91 5.52 18.11
C ALA A 238 -2.81 5.05 17.15
N LYS A 239 -3.15 4.20 16.18
CA LYS A 239 -2.24 3.73 15.11
C LYS A 239 -1.48 4.86 14.42
N ASN A 240 -2.13 6.01 14.24
CA ASN A 240 -1.54 7.14 13.53
C ASN A 240 -0.37 7.78 14.30
N TYR A 241 -0.21 7.50 15.59
CA TYR A 241 0.88 7.98 16.44
C TYR A 241 2.00 6.96 16.65
N LEU A 242 1.91 5.77 16.04
CA LEU A 242 2.90 4.70 16.20
C LEU A 242 4.10 4.91 15.27
N GLU A 243 5.29 4.65 15.78
CA GLU A 243 6.49 4.56 14.95
C GLU A 243 6.39 3.36 14.00
N LYS A 244 7.24 3.34 12.96
CA LYS A 244 7.19 2.29 11.94
C LYS A 244 7.39 0.90 12.53
N GLU A 245 8.31 0.76 13.46
CA GLU A 245 8.65 -0.50 14.14
C GLU A 245 7.49 -0.96 15.04
N GLU A 246 6.91 -0.05 15.83
CA GLU A 246 5.74 -0.35 16.68
C GLU A 246 4.52 -0.75 15.84
N LEU A 247 4.32 -0.10 14.69
CA LEU A 247 3.23 -0.44 13.79
C LEU A 247 3.44 -1.83 13.17
N ALA A 248 4.67 -2.16 12.78
CA ALA A 248 5.00 -3.46 12.22
C ALA A 248 4.76 -4.56 13.26
N GLU A 249 5.25 -4.38 14.48
CA GLU A 249 5.07 -5.31 15.60
C GLU A 249 3.59 -5.48 15.98
N LEU A 250 2.85 -4.37 16.03
CA LEU A 250 1.40 -4.41 16.23
C LEU A 250 0.71 -5.22 15.13
N ASN A 251 1.03 -5.00 13.86
CA ASN A 251 0.44 -5.76 12.75
C ASN A 251 0.78 -7.26 12.83
N GLU A 252 1.99 -7.60 13.28
CA GLU A 252 2.48 -8.97 13.42
C GLU A 252 1.74 -9.73 14.54
N ILE A 253 1.75 -9.21 15.77
CA ILE A 253 1.11 -9.87 16.93
C ILE A 253 -0.40 -10.05 16.72
N VAL A 254 -1.03 -9.06 16.09
CA VAL A 254 -2.43 -9.05 15.65
C VAL A 254 -2.69 -10.18 14.66
N THR A 255 -1.86 -10.30 13.63
CA THR A 255 -1.98 -11.33 12.60
C THR A 255 -1.82 -12.74 13.19
N MET A 256 -0.81 -12.92 14.04
CA MET A 256 -0.56 -14.18 14.74
C MET A 256 -1.74 -14.60 15.62
N TYR A 257 -2.34 -13.66 16.36
CA TYR A 257 -3.52 -13.95 17.18
C TYR A 257 -4.75 -14.30 16.32
N LEU A 258 -4.96 -13.60 15.20
CA LEU A 258 -6.06 -13.91 14.27
C LEU A 258 -5.93 -15.34 13.72
N ASP A 259 -4.73 -15.74 13.30
CA ASP A 259 -4.48 -17.08 12.77
C ASP A 259 -4.68 -18.15 13.85
N TYR A 260 -4.23 -17.87 15.08
CA TYR A 260 -4.51 -18.71 16.24
C TYR A 260 -6.03 -18.87 16.48
N ALA A 261 -6.75 -17.76 16.59
CA ALA A 261 -8.20 -17.75 16.86
C ALA A 261 -8.98 -18.43 15.75
N THR A 262 -8.63 -18.17 14.49
CA THR A 262 -9.22 -18.82 13.31
C THR A 262 -8.97 -20.32 13.33
N ARG A 263 -7.78 -20.76 13.72
CA ARG A 263 -7.45 -22.19 13.85
C ARG A 263 -8.30 -22.86 14.93
N GLN A 264 -8.51 -22.23 16.08
CA GLN A 264 -9.38 -22.78 17.13
C GLN A 264 -10.82 -22.95 16.63
N ALA A 265 -11.37 -21.91 16.00
CA ALA A 265 -12.71 -21.95 15.41
C ALA A 265 -12.85 -23.06 14.34
N ARG A 266 -11.88 -23.18 13.42
CA ARG A 266 -11.88 -24.22 12.37
C ARG A 266 -11.78 -25.64 12.93
N ARG A 267 -11.10 -25.85 14.05
CA ARG A 267 -11.00 -27.16 14.69
C ARG A 267 -12.28 -27.56 15.43
N HIS A 268 -13.30 -26.69 15.45
CA HIS A 268 -14.55 -26.91 16.18
C HIS A 268 -14.30 -27.27 17.64
N ILE A 269 -13.22 -26.73 18.24
CA ILE A 269 -12.95 -26.90 19.65
C ILE A 269 -13.95 -26.00 20.38
N PRO A 270 -14.87 -26.56 21.19
CA PRO A 270 -15.81 -25.75 21.95
C PRO A 270 -15.02 -24.83 22.89
N MET A 271 -15.27 -23.53 22.79
CA MET A 271 -14.67 -22.52 23.65
C MET A 271 -15.77 -21.71 24.32
N THR A 272 -15.59 -21.41 25.60
CA THR A 272 -16.43 -20.45 26.32
C THR A 272 -15.89 -19.02 26.16
N MET A 273 -16.68 -18.03 26.54
CA MET A 273 -16.27 -16.62 26.62
C MET A 273 -15.01 -16.45 27.49
N GLU A 274 -14.93 -17.14 28.63
CA GLU A 274 -13.77 -17.06 29.54
C GLU A 274 -12.54 -17.78 28.97
N ASP A 275 -12.75 -18.87 28.22
CA ASP A 275 -11.65 -19.53 27.50
C ASP A 275 -11.00 -18.57 26.51
N TRP A 276 -11.78 -17.83 25.71
CA TRP A 276 -11.25 -16.85 24.76
C TRP A 276 -10.41 -15.76 25.43
N LYS A 277 -10.91 -15.21 26.54
CA LYS A 277 -10.18 -14.23 27.35
C LYS A 277 -8.87 -14.81 27.89
N THR A 278 -8.91 -16.01 28.46
CA THR A 278 -7.74 -16.68 29.02
C THR A 278 -6.72 -17.04 27.92
N LYS A 279 -7.18 -17.47 26.75
CA LYS A 279 -6.32 -17.79 25.61
C LYS A 279 -5.65 -16.56 25.01
N LEU A 280 -6.32 -15.41 24.97
CA LEU A 280 -5.69 -14.15 24.58
C LEU A 280 -4.51 -13.82 25.51
N ASP A 281 -4.71 -13.89 26.82
CA ASP A 281 -3.66 -13.58 27.79
C ASP A 281 -2.51 -14.57 27.72
N ALA A 282 -2.81 -15.86 27.56
CA ALA A 282 -1.81 -16.89 27.36
C ALA A 282 -1.04 -16.70 26.04
N PHE A 283 -1.72 -16.29 24.97
CA PHE A 283 -1.10 -16.00 23.68
C PHE A 283 -0.11 -14.83 23.79
N LEU A 284 -0.50 -13.73 24.43
CA LEU A 284 0.38 -12.58 24.58
C LEU A 284 1.61 -12.93 25.42
N ARG A 285 1.43 -13.62 26.56
CA ARG A 285 2.55 -14.10 27.39
C ARG A 285 3.48 -15.07 26.66
N PHE A 286 2.92 -15.92 25.80
CA PHE A 286 3.71 -16.88 25.02
C PHE A 286 4.62 -16.19 24.00
N ASN A 287 4.24 -15.00 23.54
CA ASN A 287 5.06 -14.17 22.64
C ASN A 287 5.90 -13.15 23.42
N ASP A 288 6.26 -13.46 24.68
CA ASP A 288 7.07 -12.62 25.56
C ASP A 288 6.55 -11.19 25.77
N ALA A 289 5.25 -10.97 25.56
CA ALA A 289 4.61 -9.67 25.72
C ALA A 289 3.99 -9.49 27.11
N ASP A 290 4.10 -8.28 27.65
CA ASP A 290 3.40 -7.92 28.88
C ASP A 290 1.89 -7.83 28.65
N VAL A 291 1.11 -8.37 29.58
CA VAL A 291 -0.35 -8.37 29.49
C VAL A 291 -0.93 -7.33 30.41
N LEU A 292 -1.69 -6.40 29.84
CA LEU A 292 -2.48 -5.43 30.60
C LEU A 292 -3.45 -6.14 31.54
N GLN A 293 -3.29 -5.89 32.85
CA GLN A 293 -4.12 -6.50 33.90
C GLN A 293 -5.35 -5.65 34.26
N ASP A 294 -5.36 -4.36 33.89
CA ASP A 294 -6.45 -3.43 34.14
C ASP A 294 -7.00 -2.84 32.82
N LYS A 295 -7.71 -1.70 32.88
CA LYS A 295 -8.32 -1.05 31.70
C LYS A 295 -7.45 0.06 31.11
N GLY A 296 -6.26 0.30 31.65
CA GLY A 296 -5.47 1.51 31.43
C GLY A 296 -5.92 2.67 32.31
N LYS A 297 -5.13 3.75 32.31
CA LYS A 297 -5.36 4.95 33.13
C LYS A 297 -6.21 6.01 32.43
N VAL A 298 -6.31 5.93 31.10
CA VAL A 298 -6.99 6.93 30.26
C VAL A 298 -8.17 6.30 29.54
N THR A 299 -9.33 6.97 29.56
CA THR A 299 -10.50 6.51 28.81
C THR A 299 -10.45 6.99 27.35
N ALA A 300 -11.06 6.24 26.44
CA ALA A 300 -11.14 6.62 25.03
C ALA A 300 -11.80 8.00 24.81
N ALA A 301 -12.79 8.35 25.63
CA ALA A 301 -13.46 9.66 25.55
C ALA A 301 -12.50 10.80 25.91
N ILE A 302 -11.72 10.65 26.99
CA ILE A 302 -10.72 11.64 27.42
C ILE A 302 -9.62 11.78 26.37
N ALA A 303 -9.10 10.67 25.85
CA ALA A 303 -8.05 10.69 24.82
C ALA A 303 -8.53 11.37 23.54
N LYS A 304 -9.77 11.10 23.12
CA LYS A 304 -10.39 11.74 21.96
C LYS A 304 -10.54 13.25 22.17
N GLU A 305 -11.12 13.68 23.28
CA GLU A 305 -11.31 15.11 23.57
C GLU A 305 -9.97 15.84 23.66
N PHE A 306 -8.97 15.23 24.31
CA PHE A 306 -7.61 15.75 24.36
C PHE A 306 -7.01 15.95 22.97
N ALA A 307 -7.01 14.91 22.13
CA ALA A 307 -6.44 14.99 20.78
C ALA A 307 -7.18 15.99 19.88
N GLU A 308 -8.51 16.05 19.98
CA GLU A 308 -9.30 17.06 19.27
C GLU A 308 -8.97 18.48 19.75
N SER A 309 -8.73 18.68 21.05
CA SER A 309 -8.34 19.99 21.59
C SER A 309 -6.94 20.42 21.11
N GLU A 310 -6.00 19.49 21.03
CA GLU A 310 -4.68 19.72 20.44
C GLU A 310 -4.81 20.02 18.94
N PHE A 311 -5.74 19.35 18.25
CA PHE A 311 -5.96 19.55 16.82
C PHE A 311 -6.48 20.94 16.50
N GLU A 312 -7.39 21.49 17.32
CA GLU A 312 -7.87 22.86 17.12
C GLU A 312 -6.73 23.89 17.23
N LYS A 313 -5.75 23.66 18.11
CA LYS A 313 -4.55 24.51 18.22
C LYS A 313 -3.64 24.32 17.00
N TYR A 314 -3.38 23.07 16.62
CA TYR A 314 -2.52 22.77 15.48
C TYR A 314 -3.12 23.19 14.14
N ARG A 315 -4.44 23.16 13.97
CA ARG A 315 -5.11 23.55 12.72
C ARG A 315 -4.69 24.96 12.30
N ILE A 316 -4.53 25.87 13.25
CA ILE A 316 -4.07 27.24 13.00
C ILE A 316 -2.64 27.23 12.44
N ILE A 317 -1.76 26.42 13.03
CA ILE A 317 -0.37 26.24 12.57
C ILE A 317 -0.34 25.63 11.17
N GLN A 318 -1.07 24.53 10.96
CA GLN A 318 -1.17 23.85 9.68
C GLN A 318 -1.72 24.76 8.59
N ASP A 319 -2.78 25.51 8.86
CA ASP A 319 -3.38 26.42 7.87
C ASP A 319 -2.45 27.59 7.52
N SER A 320 -1.63 28.06 8.47
CA SER A 320 -0.63 29.09 8.20
C SER A 320 0.56 28.60 7.37
N LEU A 321 0.90 27.32 7.48
CA LEU A 321 2.00 26.68 6.74
C LEU A 321 1.54 26.05 5.42
N TYR A 322 0.23 25.96 5.18
CA TYR A 322 -0.32 25.28 4.02
C TYR A 322 -0.24 26.17 2.78
N GLU A 323 0.50 25.69 1.78
CA GLU A 323 0.58 26.30 0.45
C GLU A 323 -0.28 25.49 -0.52
N SER A 324 -1.35 26.10 -1.05
CA SER A 324 -2.23 25.42 -1.99
C SER A 324 -1.56 25.25 -3.36
N ASP A 325 -2.07 24.34 -4.20
CA ASP A 325 -1.57 24.20 -5.57
C ASP A 325 -1.70 25.51 -6.38
N PHE A 326 -2.69 26.33 -6.05
CA PHE A 326 -2.84 27.68 -6.62
C PHE A 326 -1.69 28.60 -6.17
N ASP A 327 -1.35 28.59 -4.88
CA ASP A 327 -0.27 29.42 -4.33
C ASP A 327 1.09 28.99 -4.91
N LYS A 328 1.32 27.68 -5.04
CA LYS A 328 2.52 27.13 -5.70
C LYS A 328 2.60 27.55 -7.17
N LEU A 329 1.50 27.46 -7.91
CA LEU A 329 1.44 27.89 -9.32
C LEU A 329 1.73 29.38 -9.48
N MET A 330 1.19 30.23 -8.59
CA MET A 330 1.46 31.67 -8.62
C MET A 330 2.92 31.98 -8.30
N ASN A 331 3.50 31.34 -7.29
CA ASN A 331 4.91 31.50 -6.92
C ASN A 331 5.87 31.03 -8.03
N ASP A 332 5.52 29.97 -8.76
CA ASP A 332 6.31 29.48 -9.90
C ASP A 332 6.17 30.37 -11.14
N MET A 333 5.01 31.03 -11.33
CA MET A 333 4.85 32.04 -12.38
C MET A 333 5.69 33.30 -12.10
N GLU A 334 5.68 33.80 -10.87
CA GLU A 334 6.49 34.97 -10.49
C GLU A 334 8.01 34.71 -10.60
N LYS A 335 8.46 33.48 -10.35
CA LYS A 335 9.87 33.07 -10.53
C LYS A 335 10.29 32.92 -11.98
N ASN A 336 9.37 32.62 -12.90
CA ASN A 336 9.68 32.47 -14.33
C ASN A 336 9.60 33.79 -15.10
N ASP A 337 8.96 34.81 -14.53
CA ASP A 337 8.91 36.19 -15.06
C ASP A 337 10.05 37.09 -14.51
N SER A 338 10.94 36.53 -13.68
CA SER A 338 12.16 37.16 -13.13
C SER A 338 13.41 36.64 -13.83
#